data_AF-W9SXU6-F1
#
_entry.id   AF-W9SXU6-F1
#
_cell.length_a   1.000
_cell.length_b   1.000
_cell.length_c   1.000
_cell.angle_alpha   90.00
_cell.angle_beta   90.00
_cell.angle_gamma   90.00
#
_symmetry.space_group_name_H-M   'P 1'
#
loop_
_entity.id
_entity.type
_entity.pdbx_description
1 polymer ?
#
loop_
_entity_poly.entity_id
_entity_poly.type
_entity_poly.pdbx_seq_one_letter_code
_entity_poly.pdbx_strand_id
1 'polypeptide(L)'
;MASTLDISNEDFAAGNYRFKGDGSNASVINQGTLMASDGGAVALLGGTVSNQGVIVANSGTVALAAGNAVTLDFAGDGLLNVQVDEATKDALVENRQLIQADGGQVLLTAQAADALLRTVVNNDGIIEARTLGEKNGKVVLNGGDEGSVQVAGTLDTSATTGQGGAIEVTGANVALADATLDASGATGGGSVKVGGDWQGTGTLTRAQATTVDAASTLKADATHNGDGGTVVVWSDQHTSYQGHISAKGGAQGGDGGQAEVSGKAVLGFTGTVDLSAAHGAFGDLLLDPYDLTISSGTGGSATATADDSTLGADTLEGLLADANVTVSTGTAGSQNGDITVASAVSWDANTTLTLNAAGNIDIDAAITASGESAGLALNYGGTEGVAGATAASGTDYNVNAPVTLSGADATLSINGSDYTLIHSMEQLDAIDSTGLSGHYALAQDLDASDSPYTSALVGIDAANAFTGTFAGLGHAIGNLTISASGSDYVGLFGYTGSGSTLRDVGLQGGSVTGNSYVGGLVGYNDGGSIVDAYATVDVTGAHVTGGLVGANVGGGSILRAYATGWVNATASEGLGWAGGLIGQNAGSISQSYASGGVTGDYYVGGLVGHNGNGTVTDSYALGNVHGQWDVGG
;
A
#
# COMPACT_ATOMS: atom_id res chain seq x y z
N MET A 1 -48.00 -7.06 -9.41
CA MET A 1 -47.21 -8.31 -9.43
C MET A 1 -47.65 -9.15 -10.62
N ALA A 2 -46.71 -9.72 -11.36
CA ALA A 2 -46.95 -10.74 -12.38
C ALA A 2 -45.99 -11.91 -12.13
N SER A 3 -46.51 -13.14 -12.16
CA SER A 3 -45.72 -14.34 -11.87
C SER A 3 -46.09 -15.48 -12.82
N THR A 4 -45.10 -16.25 -13.27
CA THR A 4 -45.32 -17.60 -13.84
C THR A 4 -45.10 -18.72 -12.84
N LEU A 5 -44.71 -18.39 -11.61
CA LEU A 5 -44.63 -19.29 -10.46
C LEU A 5 -45.98 -19.27 -9.71
N ASP A 6 -46.39 -20.43 -9.18
CA ASP A 6 -47.66 -20.58 -8.46
C ASP A 6 -47.52 -20.25 -6.97
N ILE A 7 -48.59 -19.80 -6.32
CA ILE A 7 -48.68 -19.66 -4.87
C ILE A 7 -49.82 -20.55 -4.34
N SER A 8 -49.58 -21.26 -3.23
CA SER A 8 -50.64 -22.06 -2.62
C SER A 8 -51.71 -21.17 -1.97
N ASN A 9 -52.95 -21.63 -1.92
CA ASN A 9 -54.02 -20.86 -1.26
C ASN A 9 -53.73 -20.70 0.24
N GLU A 10 -53.09 -21.69 0.84
CA GLU A 10 -52.66 -21.70 2.24
C GLU A 10 -51.62 -20.61 2.50
N ASP A 11 -50.57 -20.55 1.68
CA ASP A 11 -49.51 -19.54 1.77
C ASP A 11 -50.09 -18.13 1.56
N PHE A 12 -50.91 -17.95 0.53
CA PHE A 12 -51.57 -16.68 0.25
C PHE A 12 -52.46 -16.22 1.42
N ALA A 13 -53.28 -17.13 1.98
CA ALA A 13 -54.15 -16.81 3.11
C ALA A 13 -53.39 -16.54 4.40
N ALA A 14 -52.19 -17.13 4.57
CA ALA A 14 -51.30 -16.89 5.69
C ALA A 14 -50.46 -15.60 5.54
N GLY A 15 -50.51 -14.94 4.38
CA GLY A 15 -49.64 -13.80 4.07
C GLY A 15 -48.19 -14.19 3.82
N ASN A 16 -47.92 -15.48 3.58
CA ASN A 16 -46.61 -15.99 3.21
C ASN A 16 -46.52 -15.97 1.67
N TYR A 17 -45.88 -14.97 1.07
CA TYR A 17 -45.84 -14.86 -0.39
C TYR A 17 -44.70 -15.67 -1.01
N ARG A 18 -44.71 -16.99 -0.75
CA ARG A 18 -43.81 -17.96 -1.37
C ARG A 18 -44.40 -18.49 -2.67
N PHE A 19 -43.74 -18.18 -3.78
CA PHE A 19 -44.10 -18.67 -5.10
C PHE A 19 -43.21 -19.84 -5.51
N LYS A 20 -43.76 -20.86 -6.15
CA LYS A 20 -43.05 -22.07 -6.56
C LYS A 20 -43.52 -22.55 -7.92
N GLY A 21 -42.56 -22.87 -8.80
CA GLY A 21 -42.78 -23.51 -10.08
C GLY A 21 -42.81 -25.03 -9.99
N ASP A 22 -43.25 -25.68 -11.06
CA ASP A 22 -43.28 -27.14 -11.22
C ASP A 22 -41.97 -27.70 -11.82
N GLY A 23 -40.93 -26.88 -11.93
CA GLY A 23 -39.68 -27.19 -12.63
C GLY A 23 -39.71 -26.93 -14.14
N SER A 24 -40.83 -26.44 -14.70
CA SER A 24 -40.90 -25.95 -16.08
C SER A 24 -40.78 -24.42 -16.12
N ASN A 25 -39.71 -23.94 -16.76
CA ASN A 25 -39.39 -22.50 -16.74
C ASN A 25 -40.20 -21.74 -17.78
N ALA A 26 -41.19 -20.99 -17.30
CA ALA A 26 -41.91 -20.00 -18.08
C ALA A 26 -41.34 -18.59 -17.84
N SER A 27 -41.54 -17.71 -18.83
CA SER A 27 -41.00 -16.35 -18.84
C SER A 27 -42.04 -15.31 -18.49
N VAL A 28 -41.65 -14.28 -17.72
CA VAL A 28 -42.38 -13.01 -17.64
C VAL A 28 -41.66 -11.99 -18.51
N ILE A 29 -42.34 -11.45 -19.53
CA ILE A 29 -41.77 -10.47 -20.46
C ILE A 29 -42.62 -9.21 -20.45
N ASN A 30 -42.03 -8.08 -20.04
CA ASN A 30 -42.66 -6.77 -20.20
C ASN A 30 -42.18 -6.11 -21.50
N GLN A 31 -43.11 -5.85 -22.42
CA GLN A 31 -42.86 -5.04 -23.63
C GLN A 31 -43.63 -3.71 -23.62
N GLY A 32 -44.44 -3.47 -22.58
CA GLY A 32 -45.27 -2.29 -22.44
C GLY A 32 -44.75 -1.34 -21.37
N THR A 33 -45.67 -0.53 -20.84
CA THR A 33 -45.39 0.35 -19.70
C THR A 33 -46.11 -0.18 -18.47
N LEU A 34 -45.36 -0.50 -17.42
CA LEU A 34 -45.87 -0.83 -16.10
C LEU A 34 -45.62 0.35 -15.19
N MET A 35 -46.68 0.90 -14.57
CA MET A 35 -46.56 2.04 -13.67
C MET A 35 -47.31 1.76 -12.38
N ALA A 36 -46.58 1.75 -11.26
CA ALA A 36 -47.16 1.75 -9.93
C ALA A 36 -47.46 3.19 -9.47
N SER A 37 -48.38 3.33 -8.52
CA SER A 37 -48.52 4.58 -7.77
C SER A 37 -47.27 4.85 -6.93
N ASP A 38 -47.02 6.11 -6.57
CA ASP A 38 -45.90 6.47 -5.68
C ASP A 38 -45.91 5.63 -4.39
N GLY A 39 -44.74 5.09 -4.02
CA GLY A 39 -44.59 4.15 -2.91
C GLY A 39 -45.09 2.73 -3.18
N GLY A 40 -45.64 2.47 -4.37
CA GLY A 40 -46.09 1.14 -4.79
C GLY A 40 -44.97 0.29 -5.37
N ALA A 41 -45.24 -1.00 -5.58
CA ALA A 41 -44.24 -1.94 -6.08
C ALA A 41 -44.65 -2.63 -7.40
N VAL A 42 -43.65 -2.88 -8.25
CA VAL A 42 -43.77 -3.77 -9.42
C VAL A 42 -42.87 -4.99 -9.21
N ALA A 43 -43.47 -6.16 -9.06
CA ALA A 43 -42.76 -7.43 -8.94
C ALA A 43 -43.06 -8.33 -10.15
N LEU A 44 -42.01 -8.80 -10.84
CA LEU A 44 -42.06 -9.74 -11.96
C LEU A 44 -41.27 -11.01 -11.58
N LEU A 45 -41.95 -12.16 -11.50
CA LEU A 45 -41.36 -13.42 -11.02
C LEU A 45 -41.51 -14.54 -12.05
N GLY A 46 -40.47 -15.31 -12.33
CA GLY A 46 -40.59 -16.44 -13.25
C GLY A 46 -39.38 -17.35 -13.25
N GLY A 47 -39.35 -18.31 -14.18
CA GLY A 47 -38.12 -19.06 -14.46
C GLY A 47 -37.10 -18.17 -15.19
N THR A 48 -37.59 -17.23 -15.99
CA THR A 48 -36.82 -16.11 -16.57
C THR A 48 -37.66 -14.85 -16.57
N VAL A 49 -37.05 -13.67 -16.44
CA VAL A 49 -37.74 -12.37 -16.44
C VAL A 49 -37.02 -11.39 -17.37
N SER A 50 -37.77 -10.71 -18.24
CA SER A 50 -37.22 -9.79 -19.23
C SER A 50 -38.02 -8.47 -19.26
N ASN A 51 -37.35 -7.35 -19.02
CA ASN A 51 -37.90 -6.02 -19.29
C ASN A 51 -37.38 -5.48 -20.63
N GLN A 52 -38.28 -5.39 -21.60
CA GLN A 52 -38.08 -4.82 -22.94
C GLN A 52 -38.95 -3.56 -23.14
N GLY A 53 -39.57 -3.06 -22.07
CA GLY A 53 -40.43 -1.88 -22.06
C GLY A 53 -40.02 -0.91 -20.96
N VAL A 54 -40.99 -0.26 -20.32
CA VAL A 54 -40.76 0.71 -19.25
C VAL A 54 -41.42 0.22 -17.97
N ILE A 55 -40.71 0.30 -16.84
CA ILE A 55 -41.25 0.07 -15.50
C ILE A 55 -41.01 1.32 -14.66
N VAL A 56 -42.05 1.86 -14.02
CA VAL A 56 -41.97 3.03 -13.13
C VAL A 56 -42.62 2.73 -11.77
N ALA A 57 -41.88 2.92 -10.68
CA ALA A 57 -42.32 2.76 -9.30
C ALA A 57 -41.62 3.75 -8.35
N ASN A 58 -41.85 5.05 -8.54
CA ASN A 58 -41.22 6.11 -7.75
C ASN A 58 -41.50 5.95 -6.25
N SER A 59 -40.49 6.24 -5.42
CA SER A 59 -40.50 6.06 -3.95
C SER A 59 -40.89 4.66 -3.47
N GLY A 60 -40.89 3.67 -4.37
CA GLY A 60 -41.32 2.30 -4.12
C GLY A 60 -40.26 1.29 -4.58
N THR A 61 -40.69 0.12 -5.04
CA THR A 61 -39.75 -0.95 -5.40
C THR A 61 -40.08 -1.60 -6.74
N VAL A 62 -39.06 -1.82 -7.56
CA VAL A 62 -39.12 -2.73 -8.70
C VAL A 62 -38.29 -3.97 -8.41
N ALA A 63 -38.92 -5.15 -8.47
CA ALA A 63 -38.23 -6.41 -8.28
C ALA A 63 -38.45 -7.36 -9.48
N LEU A 64 -37.36 -7.83 -10.07
CA LEU A 64 -37.34 -8.86 -11.10
C LEU A 64 -36.58 -10.06 -10.54
N ALA A 65 -37.25 -11.21 -10.46
CA ALA A 65 -36.65 -12.40 -9.86
C ALA A 65 -36.85 -13.66 -10.71
N ALA A 66 -35.75 -14.38 -10.93
CA ALA A 66 -35.74 -15.65 -11.65
C ALA A 66 -35.31 -16.82 -10.76
N GLY A 67 -36.14 -17.85 -10.68
CA GLY A 67 -35.89 -19.04 -9.85
C GLY A 67 -37.02 -20.07 -9.95
N ASN A 68 -36.84 -21.22 -9.29
CA ASN A 68 -37.88 -22.25 -9.17
C ASN A 68 -38.79 -22.00 -7.96
N ALA A 69 -38.30 -21.33 -6.91
CA ALA A 69 -39.12 -20.79 -5.86
C ALA A 69 -38.59 -19.42 -5.42
N VAL A 70 -39.50 -18.47 -5.19
CA VAL A 70 -39.20 -17.10 -4.82
C VAL A 70 -40.14 -16.67 -3.71
N THR A 71 -39.59 -16.18 -2.61
CA THR A 71 -40.36 -15.57 -1.52
C THR A 71 -40.27 -14.06 -1.63
N LEU A 72 -41.44 -13.43 -1.60
CA LEU A 72 -41.57 -11.99 -1.44
C LEU A 72 -41.95 -11.68 0.00
N ASP A 73 -41.15 -10.86 0.66
CA ASP A 73 -41.53 -10.28 1.93
C ASP A 73 -41.87 -8.81 1.72
N PHE A 74 -43.12 -8.46 2.01
CA PHE A 74 -43.55 -7.08 2.06
C PHE A 74 -43.37 -6.63 3.50
N ALA A 75 -42.21 -6.06 3.81
CA ALA A 75 -42.02 -5.45 5.11
C ALA A 75 -43.03 -4.30 5.25
N GLY A 76 -43.64 -4.18 6.44
CA GLY A 76 -44.67 -3.18 6.74
C GLY A 76 -44.18 -1.72 6.65
N ASP A 77 -42.91 -1.51 6.32
CA ASP A 77 -42.24 -0.24 6.05
C ASP A 77 -42.19 0.14 4.55
N GLY A 78 -42.72 -0.72 3.66
CA GLY A 78 -42.74 -0.50 2.22
C GLY A 78 -41.54 -1.10 1.48
N LEU A 79 -40.67 -1.86 2.14
CA LEU A 79 -39.56 -2.56 1.51
C LEU A 79 -40.00 -3.94 1.00
N LEU A 80 -39.81 -4.20 -0.30
CA LEU A 80 -39.98 -5.54 -0.88
C LEU A 80 -38.65 -6.27 -0.84
N ASN A 81 -38.53 -7.28 0.02
CA ASN A 81 -37.39 -8.20 -0.01
C ASN A 81 -37.73 -9.38 -0.91
N VAL A 82 -36.79 -9.78 -1.76
CA VAL A 82 -36.96 -10.92 -2.68
C VAL A 82 -35.86 -11.92 -2.44
N GLN A 83 -36.26 -13.11 -2.00
CA GLN A 83 -35.38 -14.24 -1.81
C GLN A 83 -35.70 -15.31 -2.86
N VAL A 84 -34.70 -15.78 -3.58
CA VAL A 84 -34.83 -16.99 -4.39
C VAL A 84 -34.53 -18.18 -3.46
N ASP A 85 -35.51 -19.07 -3.28
CA ASP A 85 -35.45 -20.17 -2.31
C ASP A 85 -35.05 -21.50 -2.95
N GLU A 86 -35.47 -21.68 -4.20
CA GLU A 86 -35.12 -22.86 -5.00
C GLU A 86 -34.70 -22.35 -6.37
N ALA A 87 -33.54 -22.81 -6.79
CA ALA A 87 -32.94 -22.32 -8.00
C ALA A 87 -33.44 -23.12 -9.22
N THR A 88 -33.35 -22.57 -10.43
CA THR A 88 -33.91 -23.20 -11.64
C THR A 88 -32.90 -23.38 -12.78
N LYS A 89 -33.24 -24.14 -13.82
CA LYS A 89 -32.39 -24.29 -15.01
C LYS A 89 -32.40 -23.02 -15.88
N ASP A 90 -31.24 -22.48 -16.20
CA ASP A 90 -31.10 -21.29 -17.08
C ASP A 90 -31.84 -20.04 -16.53
N ALA A 91 -31.71 -19.79 -15.22
CA ALA A 91 -32.30 -18.62 -14.59
C ALA A 91 -31.72 -17.32 -15.18
N LEU A 92 -32.59 -16.47 -15.74
CA LEU A 92 -32.20 -15.22 -16.40
C LEU A 92 -33.09 -14.08 -15.94
N VAL A 93 -32.48 -12.99 -15.49
CA VAL A 93 -33.13 -11.69 -15.37
C VAL A 93 -32.42 -10.71 -16.30
N GLU A 94 -33.17 -10.04 -17.17
CA GLU A 94 -32.61 -9.02 -18.05
C GLU A 94 -33.41 -7.72 -18.07
N ASN A 95 -32.70 -6.59 -18.10
CA ASN A 95 -33.25 -5.28 -18.43
C ASN A 95 -32.58 -4.74 -19.69
N ARG A 96 -33.38 -4.46 -20.73
CA ARG A 96 -32.91 -3.94 -22.02
C ARG A 96 -33.39 -2.51 -22.31
N GLN A 97 -34.25 -1.97 -21.44
CA GLN A 97 -34.86 -0.65 -21.60
C GLN A 97 -34.86 0.04 -20.23
N LEU A 98 -35.96 0.67 -19.79
CA LEU A 98 -35.98 1.52 -18.60
C LEU A 98 -36.66 0.83 -17.42
N ILE A 99 -36.01 0.89 -16.26
CA ILE A 99 -36.60 0.70 -14.93
C ILE A 99 -36.33 1.98 -14.12
N GLN A 100 -37.39 2.61 -13.60
CA GLN A 100 -37.29 3.83 -12.80
C GLN A 100 -38.00 3.66 -11.44
N ALA A 101 -37.28 3.94 -10.35
CA ALA A 101 -37.76 3.89 -8.97
C ALA A 101 -37.09 5.00 -8.13
N ASP A 102 -37.14 6.25 -8.60
CA ASP A 102 -36.51 7.39 -7.91
C ASP A 102 -36.99 7.51 -6.45
N GLY A 103 -36.07 7.65 -5.50
CA GLY A 103 -36.30 7.64 -4.06
C GLY A 103 -36.70 6.27 -3.48
N GLY A 104 -36.50 5.20 -4.26
CA GLY A 104 -36.88 3.83 -3.96
C GLY A 104 -35.79 2.82 -4.31
N GLN A 105 -36.18 1.57 -4.60
CA GLN A 105 -35.26 0.47 -4.83
C GLN A 105 -35.54 -0.29 -6.14
N VAL A 106 -34.48 -0.74 -6.80
CA VAL A 106 -34.54 -1.74 -7.87
C VAL A 106 -33.72 -2.98 -7.47
N LEU A 107 -34.32 -4.15 -7.58
CA LEU A 107 -33.70 -5.44 -7.29
C LEU A 107 -33.87 -6.40 -8.47
N LEU A 108 -32.77 -6.82 -9.07
CA LEU A 108 -32.71 -7.88 -10.08
C LEU A 108 -31.96 -9.07 -9.47
N THR A 109 -32.61 -10.21 -9.34
CA THR A 109 -32.00 -11.40 -8.73
C THR A 109 -32.30 -12.67 -9.50
N ALA A 110 -31.31 -13.52 -9.70
CA ALA A 110 -31.47 -14.82 -10.34
C ALA A 110 -30.68 -15.88 -9.56
N GLN A 111 -31.21 -17.11 -9.49
CA GLN A 111 -30.48 -18.25 -8.93
C GLN A 111 -30.74 -19.52 -9.75
N ALA A 112 -29.67 -20.22 -10.17
CA ALA A 112 -29.75 -21.52 -10.86
C ALA A 112 -29.41 -22.73 -9.99
N ALA A 113 -30.03 -23.87 -10.31
CA ALA A 113 -30.00 -25.12 -9.52
C ALA A 113 -28.66 -25.85 -9.52
N ASP A 114 -27.76 -25.53 -10.44
CA ASP A 114 -26.49 -26.22 -10.67
C ASP A 114 -25.45 -25.20 -11.16
N ALA A 115 -24.21 -25.31 -10.66
CA ALA A 115 -23.08 -24.49 -11.08
C ALA A 115 -22.72 -24.65 -12.57
N LEU A 116 -23.12 -25.77 -13.19
CA LEU A 116 -22.94 -26.00 -14.64
C LEU A 116 -23.98 -25.29 -15.52
N LEU A 117 -25.02 -24.70 -14.92
CA LEU A 117 -26.08 -23.97 -15.63
C LEU A 117 -25.86 -22.46 -15.46
N ARG A 118 -26.17 -21.69 -16.50
CA ARG A 118 -25.90 -20.25 -16.50
C ARG A 118 -26.99 -19.52 -15.69
N THR A 119 -26.66 -19.02 -14.52
CA THR A 119 -27.42 -17.92 -13.91
C THR A 119 -26.91 -16.61 -14.46
N VAL A 120 -27.81 -15.77 -14.95
CA VAL A 120 -27.42 -14.52 -15.60
C VAL A 120 -28.35 -13.40 -15.15
N VAL A 121 -27.77 -12.34 -14.59
CA VAL A 121 -28.44 -11.04 -14.45
C VAL A 121 -27.78 -10.09 -15.44
N ASN A 122 -28.55 -9.55 -16.38
CA ASN A 122 -28.06 -8.65 -17.42
C ASN A 122 -28.75 -7.29 -17.35
N ASN A 123 -27.97 -6.22 -17.42
CA ASN A 123 -28.47 -4.89 -17.67
C ASN A 123 -27.78 -4.25 -18.87
N ASP A 124 -28.46 -4.27 -20.01
CA ASP A 124 -28.10 -3.49 -21.22
C ASP A 124 -28.81 -2.13 -21.24
N GLY A 125 -29.87 -1.98 -20.43
CA GLY A 125 -30.71 -0.80 -20.38
C GLY A 125 -30.32 0.20 -19.27
N ILE A 126 -31.29 1.02 -18.88
CA ILE A 126 -31.15 2.03 -17.83
C ILE A 126 -31.95 1.58 -16.62
N ILE A 127 -31.30 1.61 -15.45
CA ILE A 127 -31.94 1.46 -14.14
C ILE A 127 -31.70 2.77 -13.37
N GLU A 128 -32.77 3.54 -13.16
CA GLU A 128 -32.76 4.77 -12.35
C GLU A 128 -33.43 4.50 -11.01
N ALA A 129 -32.69 4.70 -9.91
CA ALA A 129 -33.22 4.85 -8.57
C ALA A 129 -32.51 6.03 -7.93
N ARG A 130 -32.67 7.24 -8.48
CA ARG A 130 -31.99 8.44 -7.95
C ARG A 130 -32.49 8.77 -6.55
N THR A 131 -31.60 9.22 -5.69
CA THR A 131 -31.97 9.66 -4.34
C THR A 131 -32.82 10.92 -4.40
N LEU A 132 -33.97 10.92 -3.68
CA LEU A 132 -34.89 12.05 -3.62
C LEU A 132 -35.00 12.58 -2.17
N GLY A 133 -34.43 13.76 -1.91
CA GLY A 133 -34.39 14.33 -0.56
C GLY A 133 -33.59 13.44 0.39
N GLU A 134 -34.23 12.92 1.44
CA GLU A 134 -33.64 12.00 2.42
C GLU A 134 -33.85 10.52 2.08
N LYS A 135 -34.53 10.20 0.96
CA LYS A 135 -34.78 8.81 0.55
C LYS A 135 -33.69 8.32 -0.39
N ASN A 136 -32.72 7.60 0.19
CA ASN A 136 -31.62 7.02 -0.54
C ASN A 136 -32.12 5.99 -1.55
N GLY A 137 -31.76 6.19 -2.81
CA GLY A 137 -32.02 5.24 -3.86
C GLY A 137 -31.09 4.04 -3.79
N LYS A 138 -31.57 2.85 -4.16
CA LYS A 138 -30.78 1.62 -4.13
C LYS A 138 -31.00 0.76 -5.37
N VAL A 139 -29.91 0.29 -5.98
CA VAL A 139 -29.92 -0.68 -7.08
C VAL A 139 -29.13 -1.92 -6.66
N VAL A 140 -29.74 -3.10 -6.80
CA VAL A 140 -29.12 -4.39 -6.49
C VAL A 140 -29.27 -5.34 -7.67
N LEU A 141 -28.14 -5.82 -8.20
CA LEU A 141 -28.07 -6.87 -9.20
C LEU A 141 -27.33 -8.06 -8.57
N ASN A 142 -28.04 -9.16 -8.34
CA ASN A 142 -27.50 -10.33 -7.67
C ASN A 142 -27.67 -11.60 -8.52
N GLY A 143 -26.55 -12.14 -9.01
CA GLY A 143 -26.51 -13.41 -9.74
C GLY A 143 -26.49 -14.66 -8.84
N GLY A 144 -26.46 -14.50 -7.52
CA GLY A 144 -26.27 -15.59 -6.57
C GLY A 144 -24.84 -16.15 -6.55
N ASP A 145 -24.60 -17.09 -5.65
CA ASP A 145 -23.25 -17.60 -5.31
C ASP A 145 -22.53 -18.31 -6.47
N GLU A 146 -23.26 -18.77 -7.48
CA GLU A 146 -22.74 -19.51 -8.63
C GLU A 146 -22.98 -18.78 -9.98
N GLY A 147 -23.62 -17.60 -9.94
CA GLY A 147 -24.09 -16.94 -11.15
C GLY A 147 -23.20 -15.83 -11.70
N SER A 148 -23.59 -15.32 -12.86
CA SER A 148 -22.93 -14.18 -13.50
C SER A 148 -23.81 -12.95 -13.54
N VAL A 149 -23.20 -11.78 -13.38
CA VAL A 149 -23.84 -10.48 -13.60
C VAL A 149 -23.09 -9.72 -14.68
N GLN A 150 -23.80 -9.24 -15.69
CA GLN A 150 -23.25 -8.40 -16.75
C GLN A 150 -23.98 -7.07 -16.78
N VAL A 151 -23.23 -5.98 -16.74
CA VAL A 151 -23.76 -4.63 -16.89
C VAL A 151 -23.08 -3.99 -18.09
N ALA A 152 -23.88 -3.59 -19.07
CA ALA A 152 -23.44 -2.81 -20.22
C ALA A 152 -24.18 -1.48 -20.39
N GLY A 153 -25.23 -1.26 -19.60
CA GLY A 153 -25.98 -0.01 -19.56
C GLY A 153 -25.69 0.84 -18.33
N THR A 154 -26.69 1.62 -17.92
CA THR A 154 -26.57 2.60 -16.82
C THR A 154 -27.28 2.12 -15.56
N LEU A 155 -26.62 2.23 -14.41
CA LEU A 155 -27.21 2.14 -13.08
C LEU A 155 -27.04 3.51 -12.40
N ASP A 156 -28.12 4.24 -12.16
CA ASP A 156 -28.09 5.61 -11.64
C ASP A 156 -28.83 5.69 -10.29
N THR A 157 -28.07 5.99 -9.24
CA THR A 157 -28.56 6.29 -7.89
C THR A 157 -28.14 7.69 -7.42
N SER A 158 -27.81 8.57 -8.36
CA SER A 158 -27.30 9.91 -8.07
C SER A 158 -28.31 10.79 -7.32
N ALA A 159 -27.81 11.85 -6.70
CA ALA A 159 -28.60 12.80 -5.91
C ALA A 159 -28.27 14.25 -6.28
N THR A 160 -29.27 15.03 -6.69
CA THR A 160 -29.07 16.45 -7.05
C THR A 160 -29.02 17.39 -5.86
N THR A 161 -29.50 16.97 -4.68
CA THR A 161 -29.60 17.84 -3.49
C THR A 161 -29.14 17.19 -2.19
N GLY A 162 -28.82 15.89 -2.19
CA GLY A 162 -28.46 15.12 -1.00
C GLY A 162 -27.27 14.21 -1.26
N GLN A 163 -27.09 13.20 -0.42
CA GLN A 163 -26.08 12.16 -0.61
C GLN A 163 -26.49 11.21 -1.74
N GLY A 164 -25.52 10.72 -2.51
CA GLY A 164 -25.74 9.67 -3.49
C GLY A 164 -26.27 8.36 -2.87
N GLY A 165 -26.94 7.55 -3.68
CA GLY A 165 -27.52 6.26 -3.26
C GLY A 165 -26.50 5.11 -3.25
N ALA A 166 -27.00 3.88 -3.38
CA ALA A 166 -26.19 2.67 -3.31
C ALA A 166 -26.40 1.75 -4.53
N ILE A 167 -25.31 1.28 -5.12
CA ILE A 167 -25.28 0.29 -6.20
C ILE A 167 -24.52 -0.94 -5.73
N GLU A 168 -25.17 -2.11 -5.78
CA GLU A 168 -24.59 -3.41 -5.42
C GLU A 168 -24.71 -4.37 -6.62
N VAL A 169 -23.57 -4.85 -7.14
CA VAL A 169 -23.49 -5.77 -8.27
C VAL A 169 -22.68 -7.00 -7.85
N THR A 170 -23.36 -8.12 -7.59
CA THR A 170 -22.74 -9.31 -6.99
C THR A 170 -23.12 -10.60 -7.71
N GLY A 171 -22.21 -11.57 -7.70
CA GLY A 171 -22.36 -12.91 -8.27
C GLY A 171 -21.01 -13.61 -8.29
N ALA A 172 -20.96 -14.90 -8.62
CA ALA A 172 -19.69 -15.62 -8.79
C ALA A 172 -18.77 -14.98 -9.84
N ASN A 173 -19.33 -14.43 -10.91
CA ASN A 173 -18.61 -13.71 -11.96
C ASN A 173 -19.30 -12.37 -12.25
N VAL A 174 -18.56 -11.27 -12.24
CA VAL A 174 -19.10 -9.94 -12.55
C VAL A 174 -18.35 -9.33 -13.72
N ALA A 175 -19.08 -8.78 -14.69
CA ALA A 175 -18.53 -8.10 -15.85
C ALA A 175 -19.21 -6.75 -16.08
N LEU A 176 -18.42 -5.68 -16.13
CA LEU A 176 -18.83 -4.35 -16.56
C LEU A 176 -18.22 -4.07 -17.94
N ALA A 177 -19.07 -3.80 -18.93
CA ALA A 177 -18.67 -3.58 -20.32
C ALA A 177 -19.34 -2.32 -20.88
N ASP A 178 -18.61 -1.21 -21.03
CA ASP A 178 -19.19 0.11 -21.33
C ASP A 178 -20.28 0.52 -20.31
N ALA A 179 -20.13 0.09 -19.06
CA ALA A 179 -21.10 0.33 -18.00
C ALA A 179 -20.93 1.73 -17.38
N THR A 180 -22.05 2.37 -17.02
CA THR A 180 -22.02 3.59 -16.18
C THR A 180 -22.74 3.33 -14.87
N LEU A 181 -22.02 3.33 -13.76
CA LEU A 181 -22.56 3.22 -12.41
C LEU A 181 -22.37 4.59 -11.74
N ASP A 182 -23.46 5.29 -11.42
CA ASP A 182 -23.43 6.62 -10.83
C ASP A 182 -24.16 6.66 -9.49
N ALA A 183 -23.39 6.85 -8.41
CA ALA A 183 -23.87 7.09 -7.06
C ALA A 183 -23.39 8.46 -6.56
N SER A 184 -23.20 9.44 -7.44
CA SER A 184 -22.76 10.80 -7.05
C SER A 184 -23.84 11.57 -6.31
N GLY A 185 -23.48 12.47 -5.40
CA GLY A 185 -24.42 13.30 -4.65
C GLY A 185 -23.99 14.74 -4.48
N ALA A 186 -24.92 15.65 -4.20
CA ALA A 186 -24.61 17.06 -3.95
C ALA A 186 -23.88 17.28 -2.62
N THR A 187 -24.30 16.57 -1.56
CA THR A 187 -23.76 16.76 -0.21
C THR A 187 -22.80 15.65 0.22
N GLY A 188 -22.42 14.77 -0.71
CA GLY A 188 -21.57 13.60 -0.45
C GLY A 188 -21.81 12.51 -1.48
N GLY A 189 -20.77 11.75 -1.80
CA GLY A 189 -20.88 10.56 -2.62
C GLY A 189 -21.67 9.43 -1.94
N GLY A 190 -22.25 8.56 -2.76
CA GLY A 190 -22.90 7.32 -2.36
C GLY A 190 -21.94 6.15 -2.33
N SER A 191 -22.43 4.94 -2.62
CA SER A 191 -21.61 3.73 -2.66
C SER A 191 -21.83 2.91 -3.92
N VAL A 192 -20.73 2.40 -4.47
CA VAL A 192 -20.73 1.46 -5.60
C VAL A 192 -19.91 0.23 -5.20
N LYS A 193 -20.54 -0.95 -5.16
CA LYS A 193 -19.90 -2.20 -4.77
C LYS A 193 -20.06 -3.24 -5.85
N VAL A 194 -18.95 -3.68 -6.43
CA VAL A 194 -18.89 -4.60 -7.57
C VAL A 194 -18.07 -5.82 -7.16
N GLY A 195 -18.72 -6.98 -7.13
CA GLY A 195 -18.10 -8.26 -6.79
C GLY A 195 -17.88 -8.50 -5.30
N GLY A 196 -18.11 -7.53 -4.41
CA GLY A 196 -17.98 -7.75 -2.97
C GLY A 196 -18.06 -6.48 -2.12
N ASP A 197 -18.02 -6.67 -0.81
CA ASP A 197 -17.83 -5.62 0.18
C ASP A 197 -16.34 -5.24 0.32
N TRP A 198 -16.07 -4.13 0.99
CA TRP A 198 -14.72 -3.65 1.30
C TRP A 198 -13.87 -4.76 1.95
N GLN A 199 -12.67 -4.99 1.42
CA GLN A 199 -11.72 -6.04 1.81
C GLN A 199 -12.30 -7.46 1.78
N GLY A 200 -13.38 -7.68 1.01
CA GLY A 200 -14.12 -8.94 0.98
C GLY A 200 -14.67 -9.34 2.35
N THR A 201 -14.94 -8.35 3.21
CA THR A 201 -15.60 -8.52 4.50
C THR A 201 -17.13 -8.49 4.32
N GLY A 202 -17.90 -8.26 5.38
CA GLY A 202 -19.35 -8.03 5.24
C GLY A 202 -20.18 -9.25 4.84
N THR A 203 -21.28 -8.98 4.12
CA THR A 203 -22.35 -9.97 3.84
C THR A 203 -22.65 -10.12 2.35
N LEU A 204 -22.10 -9.26 1.49
CA LEU A 204 -22.26 -9.40 0.05
C LEU A 204 -21.58 -10.67 -0.46
N THR A 205 -22.22 -11.32 -1.44
CA THR A 205 -21.61 -12.42 -2.18
C THR A 205 -20.29 -11.95 -2.80
N ARG A 206 -19.23 -12.71 -2.58
CA ARG A 206 -17.90 -12.42 -3.12
C ARG A 206 -17.70 -13.11 -4.46
N ALA A 207 -17.43 -12.32 -5.48
CA ALA A 207 -17.12 -12.80 -6.81
C ALA A 207 -15.83 -13.61 -6.78
N GLN A 208 -15.79 -14.68 -7.56
CA GLN A 208 -14.54 -15.37 -7.88
C GLN A 208 -13.75 -14.58 -8.93
N ALA A 209 -14.43 -13.94 -9.89
CA ALA A 209 -13.80 -13.09 -10.88
C ALA A 209 -14.62 -11.82 -11.15
N THR A 210 -13.92 -10.69 -11.26
CA THR A 210 -14.51 -9.39 -11.62
C THR A 210 -13.73 -8.78 -12.78
N THR A 211 -14.45 -8.36 -13.82
CA THR A 211 -13.88 -7.71 -15.01
C THR A 211 -14.54 -6.36 -15.24
N VAL A 212 -13.72 -5.32 -15.40
CA VAL A 212 -14.16 -3.96 -15.70
C VAL A 212 -13.36 -3.48 -16.90
N ASP A 213 -14.02 -3.19 -18.01
CA ASP A 213 -13.36 -2.73 -19.23
C ASP A 213 -13.00 -1.23 -19.16
N ALA A 214 -12.23 -0.78 -20.15
CA ALA A 214 -11.74 0.60 -20.22
C ALA A 214 -12.83 1.65 -20.49
N ALA A 215 -14.00 1.24 -20.98
CA ALA A 215 -15.12 2.15 -21.24
C ALA A 215 -16.00 2.36 -20.00
N SER A 216 -15.93 1.43 -19.04
CA SER A 216 -16.76 1.45 -17.85
C SER A 216 -16.34 2.55 -16.86
N THR A 217 -17.33 3.24 -16.30
CA THR A 217 -17.15 4.31 -15.31
C THR A 217 -17.96 4.04 -14.04
N LEU A 218 -17.32 4.17 -12.89
CA LEU A 218 -17.92 4.01 -11.57
C LEU A 218 -17.75 5.33 -10.79
N LYS A 219 -18.86 5.96 -10.42
CA LYS A 219 -18.85 7.29 -9.77
C LYS A 219 -19.52 7.28 -8.41
N ALA A 220 -18.88 7.95 -7.47
CA ALA A 220 -19.42 8.30 -6.16
C ALA A 220 -18.94 9.71 -5.78
N ASP A 221 -19.03 10.68 -6.70
CA ASP A 221 -18.53 12.03 -6.46
C ASP A 221 -19.44 12.83 -5.50
N ALA A 222 -18.84 13.71 -4.71
CA ALA A 222 -19.55 14.87 -4.18
C ALA A 222 -19.50 16.02 -5.20
N THR A 223 -20.66 16.56 -5.56
CA THR A 223 -20.76 17.58 -6.62
C THR A 223 -20.81 19.01 -6.08
N HIS A 224 -21.13 19.22 -4.79
CA HIS A 224 -21.16 20.53 -4.14
C HIS A 224 -20.29 20.56 -2.88
N ASN A 225 -20.85 20.32 -1.70
CA ASN A 225 -20.13 20.38 -0.42
C ASN A 225 -20.33 19.07 0.34
N GLY A 226 -19.29 18.26 0.40
CA GLY A 226 -19.28 16.95 1.05
C GLY A 226 -18.15 16.09 0.52
N ASP A 227 -17.96 14.95 1.18
CA ASP A 227 -16.86 14.04 0.86
C ASP A 227 -17.23 13.12 -0.30
N GLY A 228 -16.20 12.68 -1.04
CA GLY A 228 -16.36 11.59 -1.99
C GLY A 228 -16.89 10.32 -1.32
N GLY A 229 -17.57 9.49 -2.09
CA GLY A 229 -18.17 8.25 -1.61
C GLY A 229 -17.22 7.06 -1.66
N THR A 230 -17.78 5.85 -1.68
CA THR A 230 -17.00 4.60 -1.68
C THR A 230 -17.22 3.81 -2.96
N VAL A 231 -16.14 3.37 -3.60
CA VAL A 231 -16.19 2.46 -4.76
C VAL A 231 -15.35 1.21 -4.51
N VAL A 232 -15.96 0.03 -4.63
CA VAL A 232 -15.29 -1.27 -4.42
C VAL A 232 -15.41 -2.12 -5.67
N VAL A 233 -14.26 -2.65 -6.13
CA VAL A 233 -14.17 -3.69 -7.16
C VAL A 233 -13.39 -4.86 -6.54
N TRP A 234 -14.07 -5.97 -6.32
CA TRP A 234 -13.55 -7.09 -5.54
C TRP A 234 -13.66 -8.43 -6.28
N SER A 235 -12.68 -9.31 -6.09
CA SER A 235 -12.86 -10.75 -6.29
C SER A 235 -11.93 -11.58 -5.39
N ASP A 236 -12.34 -12.81 -5.08
CA ASP A 236 -11.57 -13.80 -4.32
C ASP A 236 -10.48 -14.49 -5.16
N GLN A 237 -10.54 -14.44 -6.50
CA GLN A 237 -9.50 -15.02 -7.37
C GLN A 237 -8.90 -13.99 -8.31
N HIS A 238 -9.67 -13.46 -9.28
CA HIS A 238 -9.10 -12.66 -10.36
C HIS A 238 -9.89 -11.39 -10.66
N THR A 239 -9.24 -10.24 -10.46
CA THR A 239 -9.77 -8.92 -10.85
C THR A 239 -8.99 -8.38 -12.03
N SER A 240 -9.68 -8.06 -13.14
CA SER A 240 -9.12 -7.32 -14.28
C SER A 240 -9.83 -5.97 -14.41
N TYR A 241 -9.13 -4.90 -14.05
CA TYR A 241 -9.65 -3.55 -14.00
C TYR A 241 -8.94 -2.63 -15.00
N GLN A 242 -9.71 -2.08 -15.93
CA GLN A 242 -9.28 -1.09 -16.94
C GLN A 242 -10.09 0.21 -16.88
N GLY A 243 -11.16 0.26 -16.09
CA GLY A 243 -12.13 1.35 -16.10
C GLY A 243 -11.69 2.62 -15.39
N HIS A 244 -12.68 3.47 -15.13
CA HIS A 244 -12.49 4.76 -14.47
C HIS A 244 -13.32 4.84 -13.18
N ILE A 245 -12.65 5.04 -12.04
CA ILE A 245 -13.30 5.34 -10.75
C ILE A 245 -13.18 6.84 -10.49
N SER A 246 -14.27 7.45 -10.02
CA SER A 246 -14.29 8.83 -9.53
C SER A 246 -15.05 8.88 -8.22
N ALA A 247 -14.41 9.34 -7.15
CA ALA A 247 -15.07 9.61 -5.87
C ALA A 247 -14.46 10.86 -5.26
N LYS A 248 -14.66 11.99 -5.92
CA LYS A 248 -14.02 13.26 -5.57
C LYS A 248 -14.73 13.99 -4.45
N GLY A 249 -13.97 14.78 -3.71
CA GLY A 249 -14.50 15.77 -2.79
C GLY A 249 -15.27 16.88 -3.49
N GLY A 250 -16.21 17.49 -2.78
CA GLY A 250 -17.09 18.52 -3.31
C GLY A 250 -16.36 19.77 -3.79
N ALA A 251 -16.86 20.36 -4.88
CA ALA A 251 -16.32 21.60 -5.45
C ALA A 251 -16.33 22.83 -4.51
N GLN A 252 -17.06 22.76 -3.38
CA GLN A 252 -17.14 23.83 -2.37
C GLN A 252 -16.51 23.42 -1.03
N GLY A 253 -16.10 22.15 -0.87
CA GLY A 253 -15.60 21.60 0.38
C GLY A 253 -15.84 20.09 0.48
N GLY A 254 -15.04 19.44 1.32
CA GLY A 254 -15.05 17.98 1.55
C GLY A 254 -13.79 17.30 1.04
N ASP A 255 -13.54 16.10 1.56
CA ASP A 255 -12.37 15.29 1.25
C ASP A 255 -12.67 14.31 0.09
N GLY A 256 -11.61 13.75 -0.48
CA GLY A 256 -11.72 12.66 -1.44
C GLY A 256 -12.32 11.41 -0.80
N GLY A 257 -12.94 10.58 -1.63
CA GLY A 257 -13.59 9.35 -1.21
C GLY A 257 -12.64 8.17 -1.06
N GLN A 258 -13.20 6.98 -1.00
CA GLN A 258 -12.44 5.74 -0.85
C GLN A 258 -12.67 4.84 -2.06
N ALA A 259 -11.59 4.23 -2.56
CA ALA A 259 -11.66 3.21 -3.58
C ALA A 259 -10.90 1.96 -3.19
N GLU A 260 -11.40 0.81 -3.62
CA GLU A 260 -10.69 -0.46 -3.53
C GLU A 260 -10.79 -1.19 -4.86
N VAL A 261 -9.65 -1.66 -5.36
CA VAL A 261 -9.59 -2.59 -6.49
C VAL A 261 -8.70 -3.76 -6.10
N SER A 262 -9.33 -4.87 -5.71
CA SER A 262 -8.66 -6.02 -5.13
C SER A 262 -9.01 -7.29 -5.88
N GLY A 263 -8.02 -8.15 -6.06
CA GLY A 263 -8.17 -9.52 -6.53
C GLY A 263 -7.28 -10.38 -5.66
N LYS A 264 -7.88 -11.13 -4.72
CA LYS A 264 -7.13 -11.80 -3.65
C LYS A 264 -5.98 -12.66 -4.16
N ALA A 265 -6.15 -13.34 -5.30
CA ALA A 265 -5.05 -14.07 -5.93
C ALA A 265 -4.32 -13.22 -6.97
N VAL A 266 -5.03 -12.71 -7.98
CA VAL A 266 -4.42 -11.96 -9.09
C VAL A 266 -5.18 -10.66 -9.34
N LEU A 267 -4.42 -9.57 -9.40
CA LEU A 267 -4.89 -8.24 -9.78
C LEU A 267 -4.22 -7.77 -11.08
N GLY A 268 -5.02 -7.62 -12.14
CA GLY A 268 -4.66 -6.89 -13.34
C GLY A 268 -5.21 -5.47 -13.29
N PHE A 269 -4.36 -4.48 -13.01
CA PHE A 269 -4.77 -3.08 -12.88
C PHE A 269 -4.13 -2.20 -13.96
N THR A 270 -4.97 -1.55 -14.77
CA THR A 270 -4.54 -0.64 -15.85
C THR A 270 -5.47 0.57 -16.04
N GLY A 271 -6.51 0.67 -15.20
CA GLY A 271 -7.47 1.77 -15.24
C GLY A 271 -7.00 3.02 -14.49
N THR A 272 -7.92 3.95 -14.26
CA THR A 272 -7.65 5.19 -13.53
C THR A 272 -8.57 5.34 -12.33
N VAL A 273 -8.15 6.15 -11.36
CA VAL A 273 -8.90 6.50 -10.16
C VAL A 273 -8.66 7.98 -9.85
N ASP A 274 -9.73 8.75 -9.69
CA ASP A 274 -9.69 10.15 -9.24
C ASP A 274 -10.41 10.28 -7.90
N LEU A 275 -9.62 10.45 -6.83
CA LEU A 275 -10.09 10.70 -5.46
C LEU A 275 -9.66 12.08 -4.99
N SER A 276 -9.45 13.02 -5.92
CA SER A 276 -8.98 14.35 -5.60
C SER A 276 -10.04 15.16 -4.85
N ALA A 277 -9.58 16.15 -4.09
CA ALA A 277 -10.43 17.14 -3.44
C ALA A 277 -9.83 18.53 -3.60
N ALA A 278 -10.60 19.47 -4.17
CA ALA A 278 -10.11 20.83 -4.41
C ALA A 278 -9.87 21.64 -3.11
N HIS A 279 -10.52 21.24 -2.01
CA HIS A 279 -10.55 21.98 -0.75
C HIS A 279 -10.32 21.08 0.49
N GLY A 280 -9.98 19.81 0.27
CA GLY A 280 -9.83 18.79 1.32
C GLY A 280 -8.62 17.92 1.08
N ALA A 281 -8.52 16.83 1.84
CA ALA A 281 -7.51 15.81 1.63
C ALA A 281 -7.83 14.95 0.41
N PHE A 282 -6.80 14.38 -0.22
CA PHE A 282 -6.97 13.30 -1.18
C PHE A 282 -7.61 12.09 -0.49
N GLY A 283 -8.41 11.36 -1.26
CA GLY A 283 -8.96 10.08 -0.84
C GLY A 283 -7.97 8.92 -0.99
N ASP A 284 -8.39 7.74 -0.53
CA ASP A 284 -7.52 6.56 -0.44
C ASP A 284 -7.93 5.47 -1.43
N LEU A 285 -6.95 4.99 -2.20
CA LEU A 285 -7.06 3.80 -3.03
C LEU A 285 -6.33 2.63 -2.36
N LEU A 286 -7.04 1.52 -2.14
CA LEU A 286 -6.48 0.25 -1.72
C LEU A 286 -6.34 -0.72 -2.91
N LEU A 287 -5.14 -1.27 -3.08
CA LEU A 287 -4.81 -2.38 -3.97
C LEU A 287 -4.29 -3.53 -3.10
N ASP A 288 -4.96 -4.68 -3.10
CA ASP A 288 -4.64 -5.81 -2.19
C ASP A 288 -4.52 -7.17 -2.92
N PRO A 289 -3.44 -7.41 -3.70
CA PRO A 289 -3.08 -8.75 -4.21
C PRO A 289 -2.32 -9.63 -3.17
N TYR A 290 -1.87 -10.84 -3.54
CA TYR A 290 -0.98 -11.64 -2.68
C TYR A 290 0.49 -11.23 -2.74
N ASP A 291 1.10 -11.17 -3.93
CA ASP A 291 2.42 -10.57 -4.17
C ASP A 291 2.29 -9.43 -5.19
N LEU A 292 3.12 -8.40 -5.08
CA LEU A 292 3.16 -7.30 -6.06
C LEU A 292 4.59 -6.95 -6.49
N THR A 293 4.83 -6.97 -7.80
CA THR A 293 5.99 -6.30 -8.41
C THR A 293 5.58 -5.01 -9.13
N ILE A 294 6.21 -3.89 -8.77
CA ILE A 294 6.13 -2.62 -9.50
C ILE A 294 7.22 -2.62 -10.59
N SER A 295 6.83 -2.55 -11.86
CA SER A 295 7.75 -2.75 -13.00
C SER A 295 7.49 -1.81 -14.18
N SER A 296 8.40 -1.81 -15.16
CA SER A 296 8.34 -0.94 -16.33
C SER A 296 7.22 -1.36 -17.28
N GLY A 297 6.30 -0.44 -17.58
CA GLY A 297 5.31 -0.56 -18.65
C GLY A 297 3.89 -0.18 -18.26
N THR A 298 3.12 0.32 -19.23
CA THR A 298 1.66 0.47 -19.10
C THR A 298 1.03 -0.91 -19.15
N GLY A 299 0.67 -1.48 -17.99
CA GLY A 299 -0.32 -2.55 -17.92
C GLY A 299 -0.04 -3.76 -18.80
N GLY A 300 1.09 -4.44 -18.58
CA GLY A 300 1.30 -5.75 -19.18
C GLY A 300 0.61 -6.79 -18.32
N SER A 301 -0.43 -7.45 -18.85
CA SER A 301 -0.95 -8.72 -18.32
C SER A 301 0.23 -9.54 -17.81
N ALA A 302 0.33 -9.68 -16.49
CA ALA A 302 1.10 -10.77 -15.92
C ALA A 302 0.57 -12.02 -16.64
N THR A 303 1.41 -12.72 -17.39
CA THR A 303 1.17 -14.15 -17.55
C THR A 303 1.37 -14.72 -16.16
N ALA A 304 0.32 -14.62 -15.35
CA ALA A 304 0.28 -15.08 -13.98
C ALA A 304 0.70 -16.55 -13.98
N THR A 305 1.89 -16.83 -13.47
CA THR A 305 2.17 -18.15 -12.95
C THR A 305 1.59 -18.18 -11.55
N ALA A 306 0.30 -18.51 -11.50
CA ALA A 306 -0.55 -18.67 -10.33
C ALA A 306 -0.76 -17.44 -9.43
N ASP A 307 0.24 -16.65 -9.04
CA ASP A 307 0.05 -15.81 -7.86
C ASP A 307 0.76 -14.41 -7.84
N ASP A 308 1.57 -14.03 -8.84
CA ASP A 308 2.25 -12.72 -8.85
C ASP A 308 1.45 -11.64 -9.60
N SER A 309 1.14 -10.51 -8.94
CA SER A 309 0.54 -9.34 -9.59
C SER A 309 1.60 -8.30 -9.98
N THR A 310 1.40 -7.63 -11.11
CA THR A 310 2.32 -6.58 -11.58
C THR A 310 1.60 -5.25 -11.73
N LEU A 311 2.13 -4.19 -11.11
CA LEU A 311 1.66 -2.82 -11.28
C LEU A 311 2.68 -2.05 -12.12
N GLY A 312 2.21 -1.36 -13.17
CA GLY A 312 3.07 -0.49 -13.96
C GLY A 312 3.49 0.74 -13.18
N ALA A 313 4.76 1.12 -13.21
CA ALA A 313 5.25 2.35 -12.57
C ALA A 313 4.46 3.58 -13.05
N ASP A 314 4.34 3.80 -14.36
CA ASP A 314 3.54 4.90 -14.96
C ASP A 314 2.08 4.90 -14.48
N THR A 315 1.50 3.71 -14.26
CA THR A 315 0.14 3.57 -13.72
C THR A 315 0.09 4.03 -12.27
N LEU A 316 1.04 3.60 -11.44
CA LEU A 316 1.14 4.03 -10.04
C LEU A 316 1.38 5.54 -9.93
N GLU A 317 2.25 6.11 -10.76
CA GLU A 317 2.48 7.56 -10.83
C GLU A 317 1.20 8.32 -11.18
N GLY A 318 0.44 7.82 -12.16
CA GLY A 318 -0.87 8.37 -12.53
C GLY A 318 -1.90 8.29 -11.40
N LEU A 319 -1.91 7.22 -10.61
CA LEU A 319 -2.77 7.09 -9.43
C LEU A 319 -2.36 8.06 -8.32
N LEU A 320 -1.06 8.20 -8.06
CA LEU A 320 -0.52 9.12 -7.06
C LEU A 320 -0.75 10.59 -7.42
N ALA A 321 -1.05 10.94 -8.67
CA ALA A 321 -1.46 12.29 -9.03
C ALA A 321 -2.82 12.68 -8.42
N ASP A 322 -3.72 11.70 -8.21
CA ASP A 322 -5.12 11.93 -7.89
C ASP A 322 -5.62 11.21 -6.62
N ALA A 323 -4.77 10.43 -5.93
CA ALA A 323 -5.13 9.69 -4.72
C ALA A 323 -3.92 9.35 -3.83
N ASN A 324 -4.15 9.13 -2.54
CA ASN A 324 -3.25 8.32 -1.74
C ASN A 324 -3.39 6.86 -2.19
N VAL A 325 -2.28 6.12 -2.28
CA VAL A 325 -2.28 4.74 -2.76
C VAL A 325 -1.69 3.83 -1.71
N THR A 326 -2.46 2.84 -1.27
CA THR A 326 -1.99 1.73 -0.45
C THR A 326 -1.91 0.47 -1.30
N VAL A 327 -0.70 -0.08 -1.41
CA VAL A 327 -0.47 -1.43 -1.90
C VAL A 327 -0.30 -2.33 -0.69
N SER A 328 -1.17 -3.33 -0.56
CA SER A 328 -1.15 -4.34 0.49
C SER A 328 -0.93 -5.72 -0.11
N THR A 329 -0.24 -6.58 0.61
CA THR A 329 -0.02 -7.98 0.24
C THR A 329 -0.45 -8.90 1.37
N GLY A 330 -1.15 -9.98 1.02
CA GLY A 330 -1.68 -10.92 2.00
C GLY A 330 -0.64 -11.92 2.54
N THR A 331 -0.90 -12.45 3.75
CA THR A 331 -0.14 -13.58 4.34
C THR A 331 -0.68 -14.96 3.95
N ALA A 332 -1.76 -15.02 3.18
CA ALA A 332 -2.39 -16.28 2.78
C ALA A 332 -1.83 -16.76 1.43
N GLY A 333 -1.70 -18.07 1.24
CA GLY A 333 -1.15 -18.66 0.02
C GLY A 333 0.19 -19.35 0.25
N SER A 334 0.90 -19.69 -0.84
CA SER A 334 2.25 -20.29 -0.81
C SER A 334 3.38 -19.28 -0.96
N GLN A 335 3.03 -18.01 -1.07
CA GLN A 335 3.94 -16.90 -1.31
C GLN A 335 4.43 -16.24 -0.02
N ASN A 336 5.45 -15.42 -0.17
CA ASN A 336 6.07 -14.71 0.94
C ASN A 336 5.33 -13.40 1.29
N GLY A 337 4.52 -12.85 0.38
CA GLY A 337 3.86 -11.57 0.56
C GLY A 337 4.82 -10.39 0.33
N ASP A 338 5.75 -10.54 -0.61
CA ASP A 338 6.79 -9.55 -0.86
C ASP A 338 6.27 -8.44 -1.80
N ILE A 339 6.75 -7.20 -1.60
CA ILE A 339 6.56 -6.09 -2.53
C ILE A 339 7.91 -5.70 -3.12
N THR A 340 8.05 -5.76 -4.45
CA THR A 340 9.29 -5.38 -5.15
C THR A 340 9.09 -4.14 -6.02
N VAL A 341 9.88 -3.09 -5.80
CA VAL A 341 9.99 -1.90 -6.66
C VAL A 341 11.10 -2.12 -7.68
N ALA A 342 10.78 -2.79 -8.79
CA ALA A 342 11.73 -3.12 -9.85
C ALA A 342 11.91 -2.01 -10.90
N SER A 343 11.09 -0.97 -10.86
CA SER A 343 11.20 0.19 -11.75
C SER A 343 10.92 1.47 -11.00
N ALA A 344 11.57 2.56 -11.42
CA ALA A 344 11.52 3.82 -10.69
C ALA A 344 10.09 4.37 -10.65
N VAL A 345 9.72 4.96 -9.51
CA VAL A 345 8.41 5.59 -9.30
C VAL A 345 8.65 7.00 -8.80
N SER A 346 7.99 7.98 -9.43
CA SER A 346 8.13 9.38 -9.11
C SER A 346 6.79 10.12 -9.09
N TRP A 347 6.58 10.98 -8.10
CA TRP A 347 5.39 11.83 -8.03
C TRP A 347 5.69 13.19 -7.38
N ASP A 348 4.91 14.20 -7.74
CA ASP A 348 5.02 15.58 -7.25
C ASP A 348 3.75 16.08 -6.54
N ALA A 349 2.68 15.29 -6.54
CA ALA A 349 1.48 15.55 -5.75
C ALA A 349 1.76 15.32 -4.25
N ASN A 350 1.02 16.04 -3.39
CA ASN A 350 1.06 15.87 -1.93
C ASN A 350 0.21 14.66 -1.47
N THR A 351 0.43 13.53 -2.14
CA THR A 351 -0.20 12.24 -1.86
C THR A 351 0.80 11.29 -1.24
N THR A 352 0.29 10.24 -0.61
CA THR A 352 1.10 9.23 0.08
C THR A 352 1.07 7.90 -0.67
N LEU A 353 2.25 7.30 -0.86
CA LEU A 353 2.39 5.90 -1.21
C LEU A 353 2.62 5.08 0.06
N THR A 354 1.78 4.08 0.30
CA THR A 354 1.92 3.12 1.40
C THR A 354 2.16 1.73 0.82
N LEU A 355 3.26 1.09 1.23
CA LEU A 355 3.58 -0.29 0.90
C LEU A 355 3.43 -1.15 2.16
N ASN A 356 2.44 -2.05 2.18
CA ASN A 356 2.18 -3.01 3.25
C ASN A 356 2.54 -4.42 2.78
N ALA A 357 3.77 -4.83 3.02
CA ALA A 357 4.26 -6.16 2.75
C ALA A 357 3.98 -7.13 3.91
N ALA A 358 3.36 -8.26 3.61
CA ALA A 358 3.32 -9.40 4.52
C ALA A 358 4.73 -10.01 4.74
N GLY A 359 5.58 -9.93 3.70
CA GLY A 359 6.98 -10.31 3.66
C GLY A 359 7.91 -9.10 3.65
N ASN A 360 8.84 -9.06 2.69
CA ASN A 360 9.82 -7.99 2.50
C ASN A 360 9.29 -6.87 1.62
N ILE A 361 9.93 -5.70 1.73
CA ILE A 361 9.87 -4.67 0.69
C ILE A 361 11.25 -4.58 0.04
N ASP A 362 11.34 -4.86 -1.25
CA ASP A 362 12.59 -4.79 -2.03
C ASP A 362 12.59 -3.55 -2.93
N ILE A 363 13.45 -2.57 -2.64
CA ILE A 363 13.56 -1.31 -3.40
C ILE A 363 14.74 -1.42 -4.37
N ASP A 364 14.50 -2.05 -5.53
CA ASP A 364 15.50 -2.29 -6.58
C ASP A 364 15.66 -1.12 -7.57
N ALA A 365 14.71 -0.20 -7.56
CA ALA A 365 14.72 1.02 -8.36
C ALA A 365 14.26 2.22 -7.53
N ALA A 366 14.66 3.42 -7.97
CA ALA A 366 14.50 4.63 -7.19
C ALA A 366 13.03 4.98 -6.92
N ILE A 367 12.74 5.42 -5.70
CA ILE A 367 11.47 6.03 -5.31
C ILE A 367 11.73 7.53 -5.12
N THR A 368 10.96 8.41 -5.76
CA THR A 368 11.16 9.86 -5.68
C THR A 368 9.85 10.59 -5.43
N ALA A 369 9.65 11.07 -4.20
CA ALA A 369 8.54 11.93 -3.82
C ALA A 369 9.02 13.38 -3.76
N SER A 370 8.51 14.22 -4.67
CA SER A 370 8.95 15.62 -4.82
C SER A 370 7.93 16.67 -4.43
N GLY A 371 6.68 16.25 -4.16
CA GLY A 371 5.65 17.13 -3.63
C GLY A 371 6.02 17.66 -2.25
N GLU A 372 5.64 18.91 -1.96
CA GLU A 372 6.00 19.61 -0.72
C GLU A 372 5.66 18.79 0.53
N SER A 373 4.52 18.10 0.53
CA SER A 373 4.04 17.24 1.63
C SER A 373 3.77 15.81 1.16
N ALA A 374 4.49 15.35 0.12
CA ALA A 374 4.37 13.97 -0.36
C ALA A 374 4.84 12.98 0.72
N GLY A 375 4.19 11.82 0.80
CA GLY A 375 4.43 10.84 1.87
C GLY A 375 4.85 9.47 1.36
N LEU A 376 5.69 8.78 2.14
CA LEU A 376 6.01 7.36 1.94
C LEU A 376 5.84 6.59 3.26
N ALA A 377 5.13 5.47 3.20
CA ALA A 377 5.04 4.53 4.31
C ALA A 377 5.52 3.14 3.88
N LEU A 378 6.48 2.58 4.61
CA LEU A 378 7.06 1.26 4.37
C LEU A 378 6.76 0.33 5.54
N ASN A 379 5.86 -0.62 5.34
CA ASN A 379 5.45 -1.58 6.36
C ASN A 379 5.77 -2.99 5.86
N TYR A 380 6.61 -3.72 6.58
CA TYR A 380 7.09 -5.04 6.19
C TYR A 380 6.90 -6.06 7.31
N GLY A 381 6.89 -7.33 6.95
CA GLY A 381 6.76 -8.44 7.90
C GLY A 381 5.37 -8.53 8.54
N GLY A 382 4.33 -8.04 7.84
CA GLY A 382 2.94 -8.12 8.29
C GLY A 382 2.61 -7.21 9.47
N THR A 383 3.29 -6.07 9.62
CA THR A 383 3.05 -5.10 10.69
C THR A 383 1.85 -4.20 10.44
N GLU A 384 1.43 -4.03 9.19
CA GLU A 384 0.32 -3.16 8.77
C GLU A 384 0.45 -1.71 9.29
N GLY A 385 1.67 -1.21 9.47
CA GLY A 385 1.92 0.14 9.99
C GLY A 385 1.60 0.33 11.48
N VAL A 386 1.43 -0.75 12.23
CA VAL A 386 1.19 -0.69 13.67
C VAL A 386 2.52 -0.43 14.41
N ALA A 387 2.67 0.78 14.96
CA ALA A 387 3.85 1.17 15.72
C ALA A 387 4.16 0.19 16.87
N GLY A 388 5.40 -0.30 16.92
CA GLY A 388 5.85 -1.26 17.93
C GLY A 388 5.42 -2.71 17.68
N ALA A 389 4.73 -3.00 16.57
CA ALA A 389 4.53 -4.37 16.11
C ALA A 389 5.88 -5.03 15.76
N THR A 390 5.98 -6.34 15.99
CA THR A 390 7.17 -7.11 15.66
C THR A 390 7.03 -7.67 14.26
N ALA A 391 7.88 -7.22 13.33
CA ALA A 391 7.95 -7.79 11.98
C ALA A 391 8.32 -9.28 12.02
N ALA A 392 7.79 -10.05 11.07
CA ALA A 392 8.11 -11.47 10.92
C ALA A 392 9.63 -11.70 10.81
N SER A 393 10.15 -12.73 11.47
CA SER A 393 11.59 -13.01 11.48
C SER A 393 12.10 -13.27 10.06
N GLY A 394 13.19 -12.58 9.69
CA GLY A 394 13.79 -12.67 8.37
C GLY A 394 13.17 -11.75 7.32
N THR A 395 12.25 -10.86 7.71
CA THR A 395 11.71 -9.81 6.85
C THR A 395 12.39 -8.46 7.10
N ASP A 396 12.55 -7.66 6.04
CA ASP A 396 13.11 -6.30 6.10
C ASP A 396 12.57 -5.42 4.95
N TYR A 397 12.92 -4.13 4.98
CA TYR A 397 12.93 -3.28 3.80
C TYR A 397 14.36 -3.22 3.25
N ASN A 398 14.58 -3.76 2.06
CA ASN A 398 15.88 -3.85 1.41
C ASN A 398 16.04 -2.67 0.45
N VAL A 399 17.06 -1.83 0.68
CA VAL A 399 17.29 -0.61 -0.10
C VAL A 399 18.44 -0.84 -1.09
N ASN A 400 18.11 -1.17 -2.33
CA ASN A 400 19.09 -1.38 -3.42
C ASN A 400 19.17 -0.17 -4.38
N ALA A 401 18.24 0.78 -4.26
CA ALA A 401 18.21 2.05 -4.96
C ALA A 401 17.73 3.19 -4.05
N PRO A 402 18.09 4.46 -4.34
CA PRO A 402 17.77 5.58 -3.45
C PRO A 402 16.27 5.83 -3.30
N VAL A 403 15.88 6.20 -2.07
CA VAL A 403 14.55 6.72 -1.75
C VAL A 403 14.66 8.20 -1.42
N THR A 404 14.25 9.05 -2.35
CA THR A 404 14.37 10.51 -2.26
C THR A 404 13.04 11.16 -1.90
N LEU A 405 13.03 11.96 -0.83
CA LEU A 405 11.84 12.63 -0.28
C LEU A 405 12.12 14.14 -0.14
N SER A 406 12.10 14.86 -1.27
CA SER A 406 12.67 16.21 -1.34
C SER A 406 11.74 17.33 -0.88
N GLY A 407 10.45 17.06 -0.67
CA GLY A 407 9.49 18.05 -0.16
C GLY A 407 9.87 18.55 1.24
N ALA A 408 9.64 19.83 1.52
CA ALA A 408 10.05 20.40 2.81
C ALA A 408 9.26 19.82 3.99
N ASP A 409 8.01 19.44 3.74
CA ASP A 409 7.09 18.81 4.70
C ASP A 409 6.80 17.34 4.32
N ALA A 410 7.67 16.72 3.52
CA ALA A 410 7.53 15.31 3.14
C ALA A 410 7.54 14.40 4.38
N THR A 411 6.82 13.28 4.30
CA THR A 411 6.69 12.34 5.43
C THR A 411 7.27 10.97 5.10
N LEU A 412 7.86 10.34 6.11
CA LEU A 412 8.30 8.95 6.07
C LEU A 412 7.84 8.25 7.33
N SER A 413 7.17 7.11 7.18
CA SER A 413 6.95 6.16 8.27
C SER A 413 7.46 4.77 7.89
N ILE A 414 8.06 4.08 8.84
CA ILE A 414 8.50 2.69 8.66
C ILE A 414 7.97 1.86 9.82
N ASN A 415 7.15 0.84 9.52
CA ASN A 415 6.44 0.02 10.52
C ASN A 415 5.71 0.86 11.59
N GLY A 416 5.09 1.96 11.16
CA GLY A 416 4.35 2.88 12.03
C GLY A 416 5.20 3.84 12.89
N SER A 417 6.53 3.81 12.78
CA SER A 417 7.41 4.82 13.37
C SER A 417 7.65 5.95 12.37
N ASP A 418 7.39 7.19 12.78
CA ASP A 418 7.69 8.39 11.98
C ASP A 418 9.19 8.71 12.00
N TYR A 419 9.73 9.07 10.84
CA TYR A 419 11.13 9.46 10.66
C TYR A 419 11.24 10.97 10.43
N THR A 420 12.18 11.60 11.13
CA THR A 420 12.60 12.96 10.83
C THR A 420 13.51 12.92 9.60
N LEU A 421 13.08 13.58 8.53
CA LEU A 421 13.87 13.71 7.31
C LEU A 421 14.99 14.74 7.46
N ILE A 422 16.17 14.36 6.99
CA ILE A 422 17.38 15.19 6.98
C ILE A 422 17.69 15.58 5.54
N HIS A 423 17.51 16.86 5.22
CA HIS A 423 17.77 17.48 3.92
C HIS A 423 19.08 18.27 3.88
N SER A 424 19.69 18.56 5.04
CA SER A 424 20.92 19.36 5.14
C SER A 424 21.87 18.89 6.23
N MET A 425 23.14 19.26 6.09
CA MET A 425 24.17 19.04 7.11
C MET A 425 23.87 19.79 8.43
N GLU A 426 23.15 20.91 8.38
CA GLU A 426 22.72 21.65 9.57
C GLU A 426 21.70 20.83 10.38
N GLN A 427 20.74 20.20 9.71
CA GLN A 427 19.77 19.32 10.37
C GLN A 427 20.44 18.07 10.94
N LEU A 428 21.43 17.52 10.24
CA LEU A 428 22.21 16.38 10.72
C LEU A 428 23.00 16.71 12.00
N ASP A 429 23.70 17.85 12.01
CA ASP A 429 24.48 18.34 13.17
C ASP A 429 23.58 18.73 14.36
N ALA A 430 22.31 19.03 14.10
CA ALA A 430 21.35 19.38 15.14
C ALA A 430 20.81 18.17 15.94
N ILE A 431 21.08 16.92 15.55
CA ILE A 431 20.48 15.72 16.17
C ILE A 431 20.73 15.64 17.68
N ASP A 432 21.91 16.06 18.15
CA ASP A 432 22.24 16.11 19.58
C ASP A 432 21.28 17.00 20.39
N SER A 433 20.68 17.99 19.74
CA SER A 433 19.72 18.91 20.34
C SER A 433 18.26 18.53 20.07
N THR A 434 17.96 17.86 18.96
CA THR A 434 16.58 17.46 18.59
C THR A 434 16.17 16.13 19.22
N GLY A 435 17.10 15.22 19.49
CA GLY A 435 16.86 14.01 20.26
C GLY A 435 17.66 12.80 19.79
N LEU A 436 18.57 12.33 20.64
CA LEU A 436 19.47 11.20 20.37
C LEU A 436 18.79 9.82 20.28
N SER A 437 17.51 9.71 20.64
CA SER A 437 16.73 8.47 20.57
C SER A 437 15.70 8.46 19.41
N GLY A 438 15.74 9.46 18.53
CA GLY A 438 14.78 9.61 17.44
C GLY A 438 15.01 8.65 16.26
N HIS A 439 14.08 8.65 15.31
CA HIS A 439 14.23 8.01 14.02
C HIS A 439 14.53 9.09 12.97
N TYR A 440 15.62 8.92 12.23
CA TYR A 440 16.12 9.87 11.26
C TYR A 440 16.39 9.18 9.93
N ALA A 441 16.08 9.84 8.83
CA ALA A 441 16.42 9.35 7.50
C ALA A 441 16.98 10.46 6.62
N LEU A 442 17.97 10.14 5.79
CA LEU A 442 18.39 11.04 4.72
C LEU A 442 17.27 11.14 3.69
N ALA A 443 16.87 12.37 3.37
CA ALA A 443 15.91 12.66 2.30
C ALA A 443 16.56 12.71 0.91
N GLN A 444 17.88 12.92 0.89
CA GLN A 444 18.71 13.12 -0.29
C GLN A 444 20.19 12.97 0.08
N ASP A 445 21.06 12.96 -0.93
CA ASP A 445 22.50 13.07 -0.70
C ASP A 445 22.85 14.41 -0.05
N LEU A 446 23.80 14.39 0.89
CA LEU A 446 24.31 15.60 1.55
C LEU A 446 25.74 15.87 1.12
N ASP A 447 26.10 17.15 0.95
CA ASP A 447 27.49 17.56 0.73
C ASP A 447 27.99 18.37 1.92
N ALA A 448 29.09 17.92 2.52
CA ALA A 448 29.73 18.53 3.69
C ALA A 448 31.00 19.33 3.32
N SER A 449 31.15 19.74 2.06
CA SER A 449 32.34 20.44 1.55
C SER A 449 32.53 21.89 2.06
N ASP A 450 31.49 22.50 2.65
CA ASP A 450 31.48 23.91 3.01
C ASP A 450 32.45 24.29 4.15
N SER A 451 32.60 23.44 5.19
CA SER A 451 33.50 23.72 6.32
C SER A 451 33.86 22.47 7.13
N PRO A 452 35.09 22.40 7.68
CA PRO A 452 35.48 21.30 8.55
C PRO A 452 34.81 21.40 9.92
N TYR A 453 34.38 20.25 10.44
CA TYR A 453 33.88 20.08 11.80
C TYR A 453 35.05 19.86 12.77
N THR A 454 34.87 20.23 14.04
CA THR A 454 35.91 20.10 15.08
C THR A 454 35.58 19.08 16.17
N SER A 455 34.49 18.34 16.00
CA SER A 455 34.01 17.26 16.85
C SER A 455 33.22 16.27 16.01
N ALA A 456 32.79 15.16 16.61
CA ALA A 456 31.71 14.37 16.03
C ALA A 456 30.43 15.23 15.90
N LEU A 457 29.58 14.89 14.92
CA LEU A 457 28.33 15.62 14.66
C LEU A 457 27.20 15.07 15.54
N VAL A 458 27.15 13.76 15.72
CA VAL A 458 26.08 13.10 16.49
C VAL A 458 26.66 12.21 17.57
N GLY A 459 26.12 12.33 18.78
CA GLY A 459 26.49 11.57 19.95
C GLY A 459 27.96 11.75 20.33
N ILE A 460 28.31 12.87 20.93
CA ILE A 460 29.70 13.27 21.16
C ILE A 460 30.44 12.49 22.28
N ASP A 461 29.71 11.81 23.16
CA ASP A 461 30.27 11.01 24.26
C ASP A 461 29.25 10.00 24.82
N ALA A 462 29.67 9.23 25.83
CA ALA A 462 28.81 8.23 26.47
C ALA A 462 27.56 8.80 27.17
N ALA A 463 27.60 10.05 27.64
CA ALA A 463 26.44 10.70 28.27
C ALA A 463 25.42 11.18 27.23
N ASN A 464 25.90 11.42 26.01
CA ASN A 464 25.16 11.88 24.85
C ASN A 464 25.13 10.79 23.77
N ALA A 465 25.09 9.51 24.14
CA ALA A 465 25.11 8.43 23.15
C ALA A 465 23.86 8.44 22.25
N PHE A 466 24.05 8.29 20.94
CA PHE A 466 22.93 8.06 20.02
C PHE A 466 22.35 6.67 20.27
N THR A 467 21.05 6.60 20.55
CA THR A 467 20.30 5.36 20.83
C THR A 467 19.13 5.14 19.86
N GLY A 468 18.97 6.04 18.90
CA GLY A 468 17.90 6.03 17.90
C GLY A 468 18.20 5.20 16.65
N THR A 469 17.46 5.48 15.58
CA THR A 469 17.68 4.90 14.24
C THR A 469 18.10 5.99 13.27
N PHE A 470 19.12 5.73 12.46
CA PHE A 470 19.52 6.58 11.34
C PHE A 470 19.58 5.72 10.07
N ALA A 471 18.73 6.04 9.09
CA ALA A 471 18.65 5.35 7.81
C ALA A 471 19.16 6.26 6.68
N GLY A 472 20.15 5.80 5.91
CA GLY A 472 20.60 6.55 4.75
C GLY A 472 19.71 6.36 3.52
N LEU A 473 18.89 5.30 3.47
CA LEU A 473 17.94 5.03 2.38
C LEU A 473 18.56 5.10 0.98
N GLY A 474 19.79 4.62 0.85
CA GLY A 474 20.54 4.62 -0.42
C GLY A 474 21.22 5.95 -0.73
N HIS A 475 21.12 6.94 0.15
CA HIS A 475 21.83 8.22 0.06
C HIS A 475 23.17 8.22 0.79
N ALA A 476 24.06 9.12 0.34
CA ALA A 476 25.40 9.28 0.90
C ALA A 476 25.64 10.71 1.41
N ILE A 477 26.56 10.83 2.36
CA ILE A 477 27.11 12.10 2.82
C ILE A 477 28.51 12.24 2.22
N GLY A 478 28.68 13.22 1.35
CA GLY A 478 29.90 13.51 0.63
C GLY A 478 30.82 14.49 1.36
N ASN A 479 32.13 14.33 1.16
CA ASN A 479 33.17 15.31 1.46
C ASN A 479 33.29 15.73 2.94
N LEU A 480 32.84 14.90 3.88
CA LEU A 480 32.88 15.19 5.31
C LEU A 480 34.32 15.36 5.79
N THR A 481 34.62 16.53 6.37
CA THR A 481 35.92 16.80 7.00
C THR A 481 35.73 17.05 8.50
N ILE A 482 36.34 16.20 9.34
CA ILE A 482 36.41 16.39 10.80
C ILE A 482 37.88 16.54 11.21
N SER A 483 38.22 17.63 11.89
CA SER A 483 39.57 17.98 12.35
C SER A 483 39.60 18.15 13.87
N ALA A 484 39.55 17.04 14.60
CA ALA A 484 39.38 16.96 16.06
C ALA A 484 40.56 16.26 16.75
N SER A 485 41.81 16.58 16.38
CA SER A 485 43.03 15.83 16.78
C SER A 485 43.29 15.67 18.28
N GLY A 486 42.60 16.45 19.13
CA GLY A 486 42.70 16.33 20.60
C GLY A 486 41.49 15.65 21.26
N SER A 487 40.50 15.23 20.48
CA SER A 487 39.24 14.70 20.97
C SER A 487 39.17 13.19 20.77
N ASP A 488 38.58 12.51 21.74
CA ASP A 488 38.20 11.11 21.60
C ASP A 488 36.78 11.00 21.01
N TYR A 489 36.39 9.80 20.59
CA TYR A 489 35.03 9.51 20.08
C TYR A 489 34.70 10.34 18.83
N VAL A 490 35.47 10.14 17.77
CA VAL A 490 35.40 10.97 16.56
C VAL A 490 34.94 10.13 15.36
N GLY A 491 33.92 10.64 14.67
CA GLY A 491 33.32 10.11 13.45
C GLY A 491 32.11 10.96 13.08
N LEU A 492 31.34 10.57 12.05
CA LEU A 492 30.03 11.19 11.86
C LEU A 492 29.20 11.06 13.15
N PHE A 493 29.18 9.86 13.70
CA PHE A 493 28.73 9.57 15.06
C PHE A 493 29.93 9.38 15.99
N GLY A 494 29.98 10.06 17.12
CA GLY A 494 31.06 9.90 18.09
C GLY A 494 30.88 8.63 18.93
N TYR A 495 29.67 8.44 19.47
CA TYR A 495 29.30 7.40 20.40
C TYR A 495 27.86 6.93 20.13
N THR A 496 27.71 5.65 19.78
CA THR A 496 26.41 4.99 19.65
C THR A 496 26.20 4.01 20.80
N GLY A 497 25.00 4.02 21.39
CA GLY A 497 24.65 3.21 22.55
C GLY A 497 23.79 1.99 22.21
N SER A 498 23.49 1.20 23.23
CA SER A 498 22.66 0.01 23.12
C SER A 498 21.28 0.35 22.54
N GLY A 499 20.85 -0.43 21.55
CA GLY A 499 19.57 -0.22 20.84
C GLY A 499 19.64 0.70 19.63
N SER A 500 20.76 1.40 19.41
CA SER A 500 20.93 2.21 18.20
C SER A 500 21.00 1.36 16.93
N THR A 501 20.52 1.91 15.82
CA THR A 501 20.64 1.32 14.49
C THR A 501 21.12 2.38 13.50
N LEU A 502 22.26 2.16 12.87
CA LEU A 502 22.72 2.93 11.71
C LEU A 502 22.65 2.02 10.49
N ARG A 503 21.86 2.39 9.49
CA ARG A 503 21.63 1.54 8.31
C ARG A 503 21.63 2.29 7.00
N ASP A 504 21.99 1.59 5.93
CA ASP A 504 21.91 2.07 4.55
C ASP A 504 22.66 3.41 4.34
N VAL A 505 23.73 3.65 5.12
CA VAL A 505 24.40 4.95 5.23
C VAL A 505 25.81 4.91 4.66
N GLY A 506 26.10 5.85 3.76
CA GLY A 506 27.41 5.99 3.12
C GLY A 506 28.12 7.28 3.47
N LEU A 507 29.43 7.20 3.74
CA LEU A 507 30.33 8.36 3.75
C LEU A 507 31.26 8.33 2.53
N GLN A 508 31.16 9.35 1.68
CA GLN A 508 31.88 9.43 0.41
C GLN A 508 32.92 10.56 0.38
N GLY A 509 34.21 10.20 0.48
CA GLY A 509 35.30 11.17 0.42
C GLY A 509 35.35 12.16 1.59
N GLY A 510 36.47 12.87 1.73
CA GLY A 510 36.76 13.70 2.90
C GLY A 510 37.74 13.01 3.86
N SER A 511 37.81 13.50 5.10
CA SER A 511 38.77 13.01 6.09
C SER A 511 38.29 13.19 7.53
N VAL A 512 38.54 12.21 8.39
CA VAL A 512 38.25 12.26 9.83
C VAL A 512 39.56 12.17 10.60
N THR A 513 39.85 13.18 11.42
CA THR A 513 41.03 13.23 12.30
C THR A 513 40.63 13.36 13.76
N GLY A 514 41.13 12.47 14.62
CA GLY A 514 40.86 12.47 16.06
C GLY A 514 42.05 12.01 16.92
N ASN A 515 41.84 11.85 18.23
CA ASN A 515 42.83 11.29 19.17
C ASN A 515 42.62 9.78 19.37
N SER A 516 41.62 9.36 20.14
CA SER A 516 41.29 7.94 20.35
C SER A 516 39.83 7.63 19.99
N TYR A 517 39.57 6.37 19.63
CA TYR A 517 38.25 5.91 19.16
C TYR A 517 37.77 6.73 17.96
N VAL A 518 38.56 6.65 16.90
CA VAL A 518 38.32 7.40 15.66
C VAL A 518 37.85 6.43 14.58
N GLY A 519 36.68 6.68 14.02
CA GLY A 519 36.13 5.97 12.87
C GLY A 519 35.60 6.95 11.84
N GLY A 520 35.50 6.53 10.56
CA GLY A 520 34.83 7.36 9.56
C GLY A 520 33.37 7.60 9.94
N LEU A 521 32.62 6.51 10.15
CA LEU A 521 31.20 6.55 10.48
C LEU A 521 30.96 6.65 11.99
N VAL A 522 31.59 5.80 12.79
CA VAL A 522 31.37 5.75 14.25
C VAL A 522 32.68 5.75 15.03
N GLY A 523 32.84 6.64 16.00
CA GLY A 523 33.98 6.61 16.92
C GLY A 523 33.94 5.38 17.85
N TYR A 524 32.84 5.21 18.57
CA TYR A 524 32.65 4.13 19.55
C TYR A 524 31.22 3.57 19.51
N ASN A 525 31.07 2.31 19.12
CA ASN A 525 29.81 1.59 19.11
C ASN A 525 29.70 0.68 20.34
N ASP A 526 28.77 0.99 21.25
CA ASP A 526 28.54 0.27 22.50
C ASP A 526 27.18 -0.43 22.48
N GLY A 527 27.13 -1.61 21.84
CA GLY A 527 25.92 -2.41 21.74
C GLY A 527 24.91 -1.94 20.67
N GLY A 528 25.29 -1.04 19.76
CA GLY A 528 24.50 -0.65 18.60
C GLY A 528 24.66 -1.57 17.39
N SER A 529 23.75 -1.44 16.43
CA SER A 529 23.76 -2.15 15.15
C SER A 529 24.17 -1.23 14.00
N ILE A 530 25.13 -1.66 13.18
CA ILE A 530 25.58 -0.98 11.97
C ILE A 530 25.42 -1.96 10.81
N VAL A 531 24.56 -1.64 9.85
CA VAL A 531 24.18 -2.57 8.76
C VAL A 531 24.13 -1.86 7.41
N ASP A 532 24.60 -2.50 6.34
CA ASP A 532 24.58 -1.92 4.99
C ASP A 532 25.19 -0.51 4.92
N ALA A 533 26.31 -0.34 5.65
CA ALA A 533 26.95 0.96 5.84
C ALA A 533 28.38 0.97 5.31
N TYR A 534 28.85 2.13 4.86
CA TYR A 534 30.21 2.24 4.35
C TYR A 534 30.89 3.58 4.60
N ALA A 535 32.23 3.55 4.61
CA ALA A 535 33.07 4.73 4.68
C ALA A 535 34.24 4.66 3.70
N THR A 536 34.34 5.67 2.84
CA THR A 536 35.46 5.82 1.90
C THR A 536 36.42 6.96 2.28
N VAL A 537 36.17 7.59 3.43
CA VAL A 537 36.93 8.73 3.97
C VAL A 537 38.27 8.29 4.55
N ASP A 538 39.27 9.14 4.46
CA ASP A 538 40.56 8.89 5.13
C ASP A 538 40.42 9.12 6.64
N VAL A 539 40.94 8.21 7.46
CA VAL A 539 40.83 8.27 8.92
C VAL A 539 42.20 8.34 9.56
N THR A 540 42.46 9.41 10.31
CA THR A 540 43.68 9.59 11.10
C THR A 540 43.34 9.65 12.59
N GLY A 541 43.98 8.79 13.38
CA GLY A 541 43.88 8.83 14.84
C GLY A 541 45.24 8.72 15.50
N ALA A 542 45.32 9.01 16.80
CA ALA A 542 46.49 8.67 17.59
C ALA A 542 46.44 7.20 18.01
N HIS A 543 45.36 6.76 18.65
CA HIS A 543 45.31 5.47 19.34
C HIS A 543 44.43 4.44 18.62
N VAL A 544 43.17 4.29 19.05
CA VAL A 544 42.22 3.33 18.48
C VAL A 544 41.59 3.94 17.23
N THR A 545 41.86 3.37 16.07
CA THR A 545 41.49 3.95 14.77
C THR A 545 41.02 2.87 13.80
N GLY A 546 39.81 3.04 13.25
CA GLY A 546 39.25 2.16 12.23
C GLY A 546 38.73 2.93 11.03
N GLY A 547 38.72 2.32 9.84
CA GLY A 547 38.18 2.98 8.64
C GLY A 547 36.69 3.27 8.72
N LEU A 548 35.90 2.35 9.27
CA LEU A 548 34.47 2.54 9.51
C LEU A 548 34.18 2.90 10.97
N VAL A 549 34.69 2.08 11.90
CA VAL A 549 34.40 2.19 13.34
C VAL A 549 35.68 2.21 14.17
N GLY A 550 35.83 3.16 15.09
CA GLY A 550 36.96 3.16 16.02
C GLY A 550 36.95 1.94 16.93
N ALA A 551 35.92 1.80 17.75
CA ALA A 551 35.71 0.61 18.60
C ALA A 551 34.29 0.05 18.49
N ASN A 552 34.15 -1.28 18.37
CA ASN A 552 32.90 -2.01 18.42
C ASN A 552 32.87 -2.92 19.66
N VAL A 553 32.07 -2.56 20.66
CA VAL A 553 32.04 -3.19 21.98
C VAL A 553 30.59 -3.38 22.47
N GLY A 554 30.40 -3.82 23.72
CA GLY A 554 29.06 -3.94 24.31
C GLY A 554 28.14 -4.97 23.65
N GLY A 555 28.69 -5.86 22.82
CA GLY A 555 27.92 -6.76 21.96
C GLY A 555 27.42 -6.13 20.66
N GLY A 556 27.99 -4.98 20.24
CA GLY A 556 27.64 -4.30 19.00
C GLY A 556 27.84 -5.17 17.76
N SER A 557 26.97 -4.97 16.76
CA SER A 557 26.93 -5.76 15.53
C SER A 557 27.29 -4.91 14.33
N ILE A 558 28.19 -5.41 13.49
CA ILE A 558 28.52 -4.87 12.18
C ILE A 558 28.24 -5.92 11.12
N LEU A 559 27.34 -5.60 10.18
CA LEU A 559 26.86 -6.51 9.17
C LEU A 559 26.87 -5.84 7.79
N ARG A 560 27.38 -6.53 6.77
CA ARG A 560 27.38 -6.04 5.37
C ARG A 560 27.97 -4.63 5.23
N ALA A 561 29.04 -4.35 5.97
CA ALA A 561 29.64 -3.03 6.01
C ALA A 561 31.05 -3.01 5.41
N TYR A 562 31.50 -1.87 4.90
CA TYR A 562 32.84 -1.78 4.33
C TYR A 562 33.55 -0.45 4.50
N ALA A 563 34.89 -0.50 4.44
CA ALA A 563 35.73 0.69 4.45
C ALA A 563 36.83 0.65 3.38
N THR A 564 37.01 1.76 2.67
CA THR A 564 38.01 1.84 1.57
C THR A 564 39.01 2.98 1.69
N GLY A 565 38.78 3.93 2.59
CA GLY A 565 39.71 5.05 2.82
C GLY A 565 40.98 4.63 3.56
N TRP A 566 42.02 5.46 3.51
CA TRP A 566 43.28 5.17 4.18
C TRP A 566 43.15 5.35 5.71
N VAL A 567 43.70 4.41 6.47
CA VAL A 567 43.73 4.46 7.94
C VAL A 567 45.16 4.73 8.42
N ASN A 568 45.34 5.75 9.25
CA ASN A 568 46.62 6.14 9.82
C ASN A 568 46.53 6.35 11.34
N ALA A 569 47.06 5.41 12.13
CA ALA A 569 47.21 5.55 13.57
C ALA A 569 48.63 6.01 13.93
N THR A 570 48.77 7.08 14.71
CA THR A 570 50.05 7.78 14.90
C THR A 570 50.73 7.53 16.25
N ALA A 571 50.09 6.85 17.21
CA ALA A 571 50.68 6.60 18.51
C ALA A 571 51.70 5.45 18.50
N SER A 572 52.88 5.74 19.05
CA SER A 572 54.04 4.86 19.10
C SER A 572 54.31 4.26 20.50
N GLU A 573 53.36 4.29 21.44
CA GLU A 573 53.56 3.93 22.86
C GLU A 573 52.89 2.62 23.32
N GLY A 574 52.63 1.67 22.42
CA GLY A 574 52.05 0.37 22.79
C GLY A 574 50.52 0.33 22.83
N LEU A 575 49.88 1.43 22.45
CA LEU A 575 48.44 1.65 22.57
C LEU A 575 47.75 1.94 21.22
N GLY A 576 48.48 1.83 20.10
CA GLY A 576 47.95 2.05 18.75
C GLY A 576 47.26 0.80 18.21
N TRP A 577 45.94 0.88 17.99
CA TRP A 577 45.12 -0.17 17.40
C TRP A 577 44.52 0.36 16.09
N ALA A 578 45.15 -0.01 14.98
CA ALA A 578 44.76 0.42 13.65
C ALA A 578 44.11 -0.75 12.89
N GLY A 579 42.86 -0.59 12.45
CA GLY A 579 42.19 -1.57 11.62
C GLY A 579 41.62 -0.97 10.35
N GLY A 580 41.69 -1.68 9.23
CA GLY A 580 41.10 -1.19 7.97
C GLY A 580 39.59 -0.99 8.06
N LEU A 581 38.88 -1.85 8.80
CA LEU A 581 37.44 -1.68 9.11
C LEU A 581 37.24 -1.17 10.53
N ILE A 582 37.81 -1.86 11.53
CA ILE A 582 37.60 -1.57 12.95
C ILE A 582 38.92 -1.51 13.72
N GLY A 583 39.14 -0.46 14.51
CA GLY A 583 40.31 -0.37 15.40
C GLY A 583 40.29 -1.45 16.49
N GLN A 584 39.26 -1.45 17.32
CA GLN A 584 39.02 -2.44 18.38
C GLN A 584 37.69 -3.16 18.19
N ASN A 585 37.68 -4.50 18.23
CA ASN A 585 36.45 -5.29 18.22
C ASN A 585 36.31 -6.17 19.47
N ALA A 586 35.13 -6.14 20.09
CA ALA A 586 34.65 -7.08 21.09
C ALA A 586 33.18 -7.50 20.83
N GLY A 587 32.61 -7.08 19.68
CA GLY A 587 31.29 -7.48 19.20
C GLY A 587 31.37 -8.44 18.01
N SER A 588 30.34 -8.44 17.16
CA SER A 588 30.27 -9.28 15.96
C SER A 588 30.51 -8.50 14.68
N ILE A 589 31.30 -9.09 13.78
CA ILE A 589 31.53 -8.62 12.41
C ILE A 589 31.13 -9.75 11.46
N SER A 590 30.27 -9.45 10.49
CA SER A 590 29.83 -10.42 9.50
C SER A 590 29.71 -9.79 8.10
N GLN A 591 30.04 -10.56 7.06
CA GLN A 591 29.86 -10.17 5.66
C GLN A 591 30.46 -8.80 5.30
N SER A 592 31.58 -8.45 5.94
CA SER A 592 32.15 -7.10 5.89
C SER A 592 33.57 -7.11 5.33
N TYR A 593 34.04 -5.99 4.80
CA TYR A 593 35.39 -5.94 4.23
C TYR A 593 36.08 -4.58 4.34
N ALA A 594 37.41 -4.61 4.23
CA ALA A 594 38.22 -3.40 4.11
C ALA A 594 39.20 -3.48 2.94
N SER A 595 39.34 -2.41 2.17
CA SER A 595 40.28 -2.34 1.04
C SER A 595 41.28 -1.18 1.12
N GLY A 596 41.08 -0.25 2.04
CA GLY A 596 42.00 0.88 2.27
C GLY A 596 43.33 0.42 2.87
N GLY A 597 44.41 1.16 2.59
CA GLY A 597 45.69 0.91 3.25
C GLY A 597 45.61 1.21 4.75
N VAL A 598 46.42 0.53 5.56
CA VAL A 598 46.48 0.74 7.01
C VAL A 598 47.92 1.00 7.42
N THR A 599 48.16 2.11 8.11
CA THR A 599 49.45 2.45 8.71
C THR A 599 49.26 2.65 10.21
N GLY A 600 50.11 2.01 11.01
CA GLY A 600 50.15 2.20 12.45
C GLY A 600 51.45 1.65 13.02
N ASP A 601 51.71 1.86 14.31
CA ASP A 601 52.96 1.36 14.91
C ASP A 601 52.79 -0.04 15.53
N TYR A 602 51.79 -0.24 16.41
CA TYR A 602 51.69 -1.43 17.26
C TYR A 602 50.81 -2.55 16.72
N TYR A 603 49.50 -2.53 16.97
CA TYR A 603 48.57 -3.54 16.47
C TYR A 603 47.90 -3.01 15.21
N VAL A 604 48.34 -3.53 14.05
CA VAL A 604 47.89 -3.05 12.74
C VAL A 604 47.28 -4.20 11.97
N GLY A 605 45.97 -4.14 11.74
CA GLY A 605 45.20 -5.17 11.07
C GLY A 605 44.58 -4.68 9.77
N GLY A 606 44.62 -5.52 8.72
CA GLY A 606 43.92 -5.24 7.46
C GLY A 606 42.42 -5.09 7.63
N LEU A 607 41.80 -5.87 8.51
CA LEU A 607 40.38 -5.75 8.87
C LEU A 607 40.19 -5.17 10.28
N VAL A 608 40.78 -5.82 11.30
CA VAL A 608 40.63 -5.45 12.72
C VAL A 608 41.99 -5.26 13.36
N GLY A 609 42.22 -4.13 14.03
CA GLY A 609 43.48 -3.86 14.74
C GLY A 609 43.66 -4.76 15.97
N HIS A 610 42.67 -4.76 16.87
CA HIS A 610 42.65 -5.61 18.06
C HIS A 610 41.28 -6.27 18.27
N ASN A 611 41.22 -7.60 18.26
CA ASN A 611 40.00 -8.37 18.51
C ASN A 611 39.97 -8.97 19.94
N GLY A 612 39.31 -8.27 20.87
CA GLY A 612 39.15 -8.64 22.28
C GLY A 612 37.97 -9.58 22.53
N ASN A 613 38.05 -10.82 22.04
CA ASN A 613 37.01 -11.86 22.14
C ASN A 613 35.74 -11.62 21.30
N GLY A 614 35.78 -10.70 20.31
CA GLY A 614 34.71 -10.55 19.33
C GLY A 614 34.71 -11.65 18.26
N THR A 615 33.62 -11.76 17.50
CA THR A 615 33.49 -12.71 16.38
C THR A 615 33.68 -12.00 15.05
N VAL A 616 34.34 -12.68 14.12
CA VAL A 616 34.54 -12.22 12.73
C VAL A 616 34.23 -13.39 11.81
N THR A 617 33.21 -13.24 10.97
CA THR A 617 32.70 -14.29 10.08
C THR A 617 32.52 -13.74 8.67
N ASP A 618 32.81 -14.53 7.65
CA ASP A 618 32.58 -14.18 6.23
C ASP A 618 33.09 -12.79 5.83
N SER A 619 34.25 -12.40 6.36
CA SER A 619 34.81 -11.05 6.21
C SER A 619 36.26 -11.11 5.74
N TYR A 620 36.72 -10.08 5.01
CA TYR A 620 38.05 -10.09 4.39
C TYR A 620 38.70 -8.70 4.29
N ALA A 621 40.03 -8.67 4.16
CA ALA A 621 40.79 -7.45 3.91
C ALA A 621 41.62 -7.56 2.61
N LEU A 622 41.77 -6.44 1.89
CA LEU A 622 42.53 -6.35 0.64
C LEU A 622 43.66 -5.32 0.67
N GLY A 623 43.64 -4.37 1.62
CA GLY A 623 44.58 -3.25 1.67
C GLY A 623 45.99 -3.60 2.16
N ASN A 624 46.97 -2.78 1.79
CA ASN A 624 48.34 -2.92 2.31
C ASN A 624 48.39 -2.51 3.78
N VAL A 625 49.03 -3.34 4.60
CA VAL A 625 49.18 -3.10 6.05
C VAL A 625 50.65 -2.81 6.36
N HIS A 626 50.91 -1.66 6.99
CA HIS A 626 52.25 -1.25 7.42
C HIS A 626 52.26 -1.00 8.94
N GLY A 627 53.11 -1.74 9.65
CA GLY A 627 53.40 -1.44 11.05
C GLY A 627 54.72 -2.00 11.55
N GLN A 628 55.09 -1.63 12.78
CA GLN A 628 56.40 -1.90 13.35
C GLN A 628 56.44 -3.16 14.24
N TRP A 629 55.30 -3.51 14.85
CA TRP A 629 55.22 -4.60 15.83
C TRP A 629 54.32 -5.75 15.36
N ASP A 630 53.04 -5.75 15.74
CA ASP A 630 52.10 -6.83 15.48
C ASP A 630 51.22 -6.47 14.27
N VAL A 631 51.56 -7.04 13.11
CA VAL A 631 50.92 -6.73 11.83
C VAL A 631 50.19 -7.96 11.29
N GLY A 632 48.89 -7.82 10.99
CA GLY A 632 48.03 -8.89 10.47
C GLY A 632 47.18 -8.42 9.28
N GLY A 633 46.84 -9.36 8.39
CA GLY A 633 46.00 -9.14 7.21
C GLY A 633 44.74 -9.98 7.28
#